data_AF-A0AAU9G4I3-F1
#
_entry.id   AF-A0AAU9G4I3-F1
#
_cell.length_a   1.000
_cell.length_b   1.000
_cell.length_c   1.000
_cell.angle_alpha   90.00
_cell.angle_beta   90.00
_cell.angle_gamma   90.00
#
_symmetry.space_group_name_H-M   'P 1'
#
loop_
_entity.id
_entity.type
_entity.pdbx_description
1 polymer ?
#
loop_
_entity_poly.entity_id
_entity_poly.type
_entity_poly.pdbx_seq_one_letter_code
_entity_poly.pdbx_strand_id
1 'polypeptide(L)'
;MTMKHLKMMQLTIKQMTVNQLTFKQITIQQLTVKQMRIEPMTMKHLKMKQWTIKQLTTKKLKIKKLTIKNMTIKPKPIKQLTIKQMKIKLMKIKLMTIKLMIFKQLLLNLVTVIKAK
;
A
#
# COMPACT_ATOMS: atom_id res chain seq x y z
N MET A 1 5.86 2.24 -19.26
CA MET A 1 4.54 2.04 -19.91
C MET A 1 3.44 2.71 -19.07
N THR A 2 2.49 3.37 -19.72
CA THR A 2 1.39 4.08 -19.05
C THR A 2 0.06 3.41 -19.38
N MET A 3 -0.66 2.94 -18.36
CA MET A 3 -1.98 2.35 -18.52
C MET A 3 -3.05 3.27 -17.93
N LYS A 4 -4.13 3.52 -18.67
CA LYS A 4 -5.21 4.38 -18.19
C LYS A 4 -6.11 3.63 -17.20
N HIS A 5 -6.59 2.44 -17.57
CA HIS A 5 -7.53 1.68 -16.74
C HIS A 5 -7.19 0.18 -16.75
N LEU A 6 -7.28 -0.47 -15.60
CA LEU A 6 -7.20 -1.92 -15.46
C LEU A 6 -8.30 -2.39 -14.51
N LYS A 7 -9.08 -3.39 -14.94
CA LYS A 7 -10.12 -4.02 -14.14
C LYS A 7 -9.93 -5.52 -14.17
N MET A 8 -9.87 -6.14 -12.99
CA MET A 8 -9.74 -7.59 -12.84
C MET A 8 -10.68 -8.10 -11.76
N MET A 9 -11.25 -9.29 -11.96
CA MET A 9 -12.07 -9.94 -10.95
C MET A 9 -11.18 -10.74 -9.98
N GLN A 10 -10.35 -11.65 -10.49
CA GLN A 10 -9.46 -12.46 -9.66
C GLN A 10 -8.08 -12.56 -10.28
N LEU A 11 -7.05 -12.52 -9.44
CA LEU A 11 -5.66 -12.70 -9.86
C LEU A 11 -4.87 -13.42 -8.77
N THR A 12 -4.26 -14.55 -9.12
CA THR A 12 -3.40 -15.34 -8.24
C THR A 12 -2.04 -15.50 -8.89
N ILE A 13 -0.98 -15.02 -8.22
CA ILE A 13 0.38 -15.01 -8.78
C ILE A 13 1.39 -15.58 -7.78
N LYS A 14 2.31 -16.43 -8.26
CA LYS A 14 3.47 -16.89 -7.48
C LYS A 14 4.50 -15.77 -7.30
N GLN A 15 4.97 -15.17 -8.40
CA GLN A 15 5.94 -14.08 -8.37
C GLN A 15 5.51 -12.96 -9.32
N MET A 16 5.55 -11.72 -8.85
CA MET A 16 5.22 -10.54 -9.64
C MET A 16 6.29 -9.48 -9.46
N THR A 17 6.88 -9.05 -10.58
CA THR A 17 7.83 -7.93 -10.63
C THR A 17 7.22 -6.81 -11.45
N VAL A 18 7.17 -5.60 -10.87
CA VAL A 18 6.69 -4.40 -11.55
C VAL A 18 7.84 -3.42 -11.70
N ASN A 19 8.17 -3.12 -12.97
CA ASN A 19 9.20 -2.15 -13.34
C ASN A 19 8.55 -0.90 -13.98
N GLN A 20 8.75 0.28 -13.38
CA GLN A 20 8.37 1.60 -13.94
C GLN A 20 6.97 1.67 -14.60
N LEU A 21 5.92 1.41 -13.80
CA LEU A 21 4.54 1.49 -14.27
C LEU A 21 3.79 2.69 -13.69
N THR A 22 3.06 3.37 -14.56
CA THR A 22 2.11 4.42 -14.18
C THR A 22 0.69 4.03 -14.54
N PHE A 23 -0.20 4.07 -13.55
CA PHE A 23 -1.63 3.81 -13.73
C PHE A 23 -2.48 5.01 -13.34
N LYS A 24 -3.51 5.34 -14.15
CA LYS A 24 -4.55 6.27 -13.70
C LYS A 24 -5.53 5.56 -12.76
N GLN A 25 -6.10 4.42 -13.15
CA GLN A 25 -7.07 3.70 -12.34
C GLN A 25 -6.88 2.18 -12.38
N ILE A 26 -6.88 1.56 -11.20
CA ILE A 26 -6.93 0.09 -11.05
C ILE A 26 -8.11 -0.28 -10.14
N THR A 27 -8.90 -1.25 -10.59
CA THR A 27 -9.92 -1.92 -9.76
C THR A 27 -9.70 -3.42 -9.77
N ILE A 28 -9.49 -4.01 -8.60
CA ILE A 28 -9.33 -5.47 -8.45
C ILE A 28 -10.32 -5.97 -7.40
N GLN A 29 -11.06 -7.05 -7.68
CA GLN A 29 -11.89 -7.64 -6.63
C GLN A 29 -11.05 -8.52 -5.69
N GLN A 30 -10.25 -9.44 -6.20
CA GLN A 30 -9.39 -10.30 -5.39
C GLN A 30 -7.98 -10.41 -5.96
N LEU A 31 -6.97 -10.20 -5.11
CA LEU A 31 -5.57 -10.34 -5.46
C LEU A 31 -4.83 -11.16 -4.40
N THR A 32 -4.22 -12.26 -4.82
CA THR A 32 -3.36 -13.10 -3.98
C THR A 32 -1.98 -13.23 -4.60
N VAL A 33 -0.94 -12.81 -3.89
CA VAL A 33 0.45 -12.88 -4.39
C VAL A 33 1.37 -13.50 -3.34
N LYS A 34 2.20 -14.49 -3.74
CA LYS A 34 3.21 -15.02 -2.81
C LYS A 34 4.37 -14.05 -2.66
N GLN A 35 5.00 -13.62 -3.76
CA GLN A 35 6.11 -12.69 -3.75
C GLN A 35 5.87 -11.53 -4.72
N MET A 36 6.01 -10.30 -4.23
CA MET A 36 5.86 -9.10 -5.03
C MET A 36 7.07 -8.18 -4.87
N ARG A 37 7.63 -7.75 -6.00
CA ARG A 37 8.70 -6.74 -6.07
C ARG A 37 8.22 -5.55 -6.88
N ILE A 38 8.38 -4.35 -6.33
CA ILE A 38 7.95 -3.10 -6.98
C ILE A 38 9.11 -2.11 -7.02
N GLU A 39 9.50 -1.68 -8.23
CA GLU A 39 10.51 -0.65 -8.44
C GLU A 39 10.24 0.16 -9.72
N PRO A 40 10.20 1.51 -9.67
CA PRO A 40 9.20 2.39 -9.04
C PRO A 40 7.77 2.28 -9.62
N MET A 41 6.76 2.67 -8.84
CA MET A 41 5.36 2.69 -9.30
C MET A 41 4.61 3.97 -8.87
N THR A 42 3.83 4.54 -9.80
CA THR A 42 2.92 5.68 -9.53
C THR A 42 1.48 5.34 -9.88
N MET A 43 0.54 5.69 -8.99
CA MET A 43 -0.89 5.45 -9.21
C MET A 43 -1.77 6.61 -8.75
N LYS A 44 -2.77 7.00 -9.58
CA LYS A 44 -3.78 7.98 -9.14
C LYS A 44 -4.88 7.34 -8.29
N HIS A 45 -5.48 6.23 -8.72
CA HIS A 45 -6.56 5.55 -7.99
C HIS A 45 -6.37 4.04 -7.94
N LEU A 46 -6.44 3.48 -6.72
CA LEU A 46 -6.48 2.03 -6.48
C LEU A 46 -7.72 1.66 -5.66
N LYS A 47 -8.56 0.78 -6.20
CA LYS A 47 -9.69 0.18 -5.49
C LYS A 47 -9.51 -1.34 -5.43
N MET A 48 -9.46 -1.90 -4.22
CA MET A 48 -9.44 -3.35 -4.02
C MET A 48 -10.50 -3.83 -3.04
N LYS A 49 -11.16 -4.96 -3.30
CA LYS A 49 -12.02 -5.60 -2.29
C LYS A 49 -11.19 -6.51 -1.37
N GLN A 50 -10.37 -7.40 -1.90
CA GLN A 50 -9.54 -8.31 -1.11
C GLN A 50 -8.11 -8.36 -1.66
N TRP A 51 -7.13 -8.28 -0.75
CA TRP A 51 -5.71 -8.31 -1.10
C TRP A 51 -4.89 -9.07 -0.07
N THR A 52 -4.12 -10.06 -0.53
CA THR A 52 -3.24 -10.86 0.31
C THR A 52 -1.85 -10.95 -0.33
N ILE A 53 -0.81 -10.56 0.42
CA ILE A 53 0.59 -10.76 0.02
C ILE A 53 1.39 -11.47 1.10
N LYS A 54 2.14 -12.51 0.73
CA LYS A 54 3.05 -13.19 1.68
C LYS A 54 4.39 -12.45 1.86
N GLN A 55 5.01 -11.98 0.78
CA GLN A 55 6.25 -11.20 0.81
C GLN A 55 6.17 -10.02 -0.16
N LEU A 56 6.50 -8.83 0.33
CA LEU A 56 6.50 -7.61 -0.50
C LEU A 56 7.79 -6.82 -0.30
N THR A 57 8.51 -6.58 -1.39
CA THR A 57 9.66 -5.70 -1.44
C THR A 57 9.32 -4.48 -2.28
N THR A 58 9.56 -3.28 -1.74
CA THR A 58 9.20 -2.03 -2.44
C THR A 58 10.28 -0.97 -2.26
N LYS A 59 10.81 -0.46 -3.37
CA LYS A 59 11.74 0.69 -3.35
C LYS A 59 11.01 2.03 -3.25
N LYS A 60 10.07 2.30 -4.17
CA LYS A 60 9.28 3.54 -4.21
C LYS A 60 7.86 3.27 -4.68
N LEU A 61 6.88 3.72 -3.91
CA LEU A 61 5.45 3.62 -4.25
C LEU A 61 4.71 4.90 -3.88
N LYS A 62 4.06 5.53 -4.87
CA LYS A 62 3.25 6.74 -4.71
C LYS A 62 1.81 6.48 -5.13
N ILE A 63 0.87 6.67 -4.20
CA ILE A 63 -0.58 6.53 -4.47
C ILE A 63 -1.30 7.82 -4.07
N LYS A 64 -2.13 8.38 -4.97
CA LYS A 64 -2.98 9.53 -4.62
C LYS A 64 -4.21 9.10 -3.81
N LYS A 65 -5.01 8.15 -4.31
CA LYS A 65 -6.21 7.64 -3.62
C LYS A 65 -6.17 6.11 -3.50
N LEU A 66 -6.29 5.61 -2.27
CA LEU A 66 -6.34 4.18 -1.95
C LEU A 66 -7.65 3.83 -1.24
N THR A 67 -8.38 2.84 -1.77
CA THR A 67 -9.56 2.26 -1.11
C THR A 67 -9.44 0.75 -1.09
N ILE A 68 -9.40 0.16 0.11
CA ILE A 68 -9.30 -1.29 0.27
C ILE A 68 -10.32 -1.77 1.30
N LYS A 69 -11.09 -2.82 0.98
CA LYS A 69 -11.91 -3.47 2.01
C LYS A 69 -11.04 -4.34 2.92
N ASN A 70 -10.33 -5.35 2.38
CA ASN A 70 -9.52 -6.26 3.17
C ASN A 70 -8.06 -6.37 2.67
N MET A 71 -7.09 -6.34 3.59
CA MET A 71 -5.65 -6.44 3.31
C MET A 71 -4.90 -7.33 4.32
N THR A 72 -4.05 -8.23 3.84
CA THR A 72 -3.10 -9.00 4.67
C THR A 72 -1.69 -8.98 4.07
N ILE A 73 -0.67 -8.66 4.88
CA ILE A 73 0.74 -8.60 4.45
C ILE A 73 1.68 -9.24 5.50
N LYS A 74 2.62 -10.10 5.06
CA LYS A 74 3.69 -10.70 5.89
C LYS A 74 5.10 -10.20 5.45
N PRO A 75 6.21 -10.57 6.13
CA PRO A 75 7.39 -9.71 6.43
C PRO A 75 7.97 -8.96 5.23
N LYS A 76 8.48 -7.74 5.50
CA LYS A 76 8.53 -6.68 4.50
C LYS A 76 9.68 -5.67 4.70
N PRO A 77 10.63 -5.55 3.76
CA PRO A 77 11.47 -4.36 3.68
C PRO A 77 10.81 -3.32 2.78
N ILE A 78 10.52 -2.14 3.36
CA ILE A 78 10.00 -0.96 2.67
C ILE A 78 11.06 0.14 2.76
N LYS A 79 11.44 0.75 1.63
CA LYS A 79 12.34 1.92 1.64
C LYS A 79 11.60 3.26 1.66
N GLN A 80 10.57 3.46 0.82
CA GLN A 80 9.73 4.67 0.83
C GLN A 80 8.29 4.39 0.38
N LEU A 81 7.31 4.99 1.09
CA LEU A 81 5.88 4.90 0.81
C LEU A 81 5.23 6.28 0.95
N THR A 82 4.44 6.71 -0.04
CA THR A 82 3.67 7.97 0.04
C THR A 82 2.23 7.74 -0.39
N ILE A 83 1.28 8.09 0.49
CA ILE A 83 -0.16 7.97 0.24
C ILE A 83 -0.82 9.29 0.65
N LYS A 84 -1.56 9.93 -0.28
CA LYS A 84 -2.27 11.20 0.02
C LYS A 84 -3.63 11.00 0.67
N GLN A 85 -4.40 9.99 0.25
CA GLN A 85 -5.72 9.67 0.76
C GLN A 85 -5.91 8.16 0.89
N MET A 86 -6.41 7.71 2.04
CA MET A 86 -6.53 6.28 2.37
C MET A 86 -7.86 5.99 3.08
N LYS A 87 -8.57 4.96 2.63
CA LYS A 87 -9.70 4.34 3.33
C LYS A 87 -9.52 2.83 3.37
N ILE A 88 -9.44 2.24 4.56
CA ILE A 88 -9.22 0.80 4.76
C ILE A 88 -10.22 0.26 5.79
N LYS A 89 -10.85 -0.89 5.50
CA LYS A 89 -11.86 -1.52 6.36
C LYS A 89 -11.35 -2.73 7.16
N LEU A 90 -10.30 -3.43 6.70
CA LEU A 90 -9.66 -4.57 7.37
C LEU A 90 -8.18 -4.70 6.94
N MET A 91 -7.23 -4.85 7.88
CA MET A 91 -5.78 -4.86 7.64
C MET A 91 -5.05 -5.80 8.64
N LYS A 92 -4.02 -6.60 8.26
CA LYS A 92 -3.05 -7.19 9.24
C LYS A 92 -1.61 -7.40 8.73
N ILE A 93 -0.62 -7.07 9.58
CA ILE A 93 0.83 -6.87 9.30
C ILE A 93 1.71 -7.47 10.44
N LYS A 94 2.93 -8.01 10.18
CA LYS A 94 3.98 -8.36 11.19
C LYS A 94 5.40 -8.12 10.61
N LEU A 95 6.43 -7.60 11.30
CA LEU A 95 6.68 -6.93 12.60
C LEU A 95 7.59 -5.70 12.26
N MET A 96 7.59 -4.61 13.04
CA MET A 96 8.46 -3.40 12.93
C MET A 96 7.85 -2.13 12.28
N THR A 97 7.04 -2.20 11.22
CA THR A 97 6.60 -0.97 10.50
C THR A 97 5.48 -0.17 11.19
N ILE A 98 4.68 -0.78 12.09
CA ILE A 98 3.61 -0.07 12.85
C ILE A 98 4.19 0.69 14.06
N LYS A 99 5.31 0.22 14.63
CA LYS A 99 5.92 0.81 15.83
C LYS A 99 6.44 2.25 15.58
N LEU A 100 7.04 2.49 14.42
CA LEU A 100 7.56 3.82 14.03
C LEU A 100 6.44 4.83 13.68
N MET A 101 5.28 4.33 13.23
CA MET A 101 4.12 5.15 12.91
C MET A 101 3.42 5.66 14.19
N ILE A 102 3.34 4.81 15.22
CA ILE A 102 2.87 5.17 16.58
C ILE A 102 3.81 6.20 17.23
N PHE A 103 5.12 6.07 17.03
CA PHE A 103 6.11 7.02 17.55
C PHE A 103 5.98 8.42 16.92
N LYS A 104 5.84 8.52 15.59
CA LYS A 104 5.66 9.82 14.92
C LYS A 104 4.31 10.49 15.23
N GLN A 105 3.26 9.72 15.50
CA GLN A 105 1.95 10.26 15.86
C GLN A 105 1.90 10.78 17.31
N LEU A 106 2.53 10.08 18.26
CA LEU A 106 2.68 10.54 19.65
C LEU A 106 3.49 11.86 19.72
N LEU A 107 4.55 11.99 18.91
CA LEU A 107 5.35 13.21 18.81
C LEU A 107 4.51 14.42 18.32
N LEU A 108 3.62 14.18 17.35
CA LEU A 108 2.76 15.23 16.79
C LEU A 108 1.70 15.71 17.79
N ASN A 109 1.11 14.81 18.60
CA ASN A 109 0.12 15.17 19.61
C ASN A 109 0.73 15.93 20.80
N LEU A 110 1.95 15.56 21.23
CA LEU A 110 2.65 16.24 22.31
C LEU A 110 2.94 17.72 21.98
N VAL A 111 3.44 17.99 20.78
CA VAL A 111 3.70 19.35 20.28
C VAL A 111 2.41 20.19 20.22
N THR A 112 1.26 19.55 20.04
CA THR A 112 -0.03 20.23 19.97
C THR A 112 -0.54 20.63 21.36
N VAL A 113 -0.33 19.81 22.40
CA VAL A 113 -0.70 20.11 23.80
C VAL A 113 0.13 21.26 24.39
N ILE A 114 1.42 21.34 24.06
CA ILE A 114 2.29 22.43 24.51
C ILE A 114 1.86 23.77 23.91
N LYS A 115 1.32 23.78 22.69
CA LYS A 115 0.85 25.01 22.02
C LYS A 115 -0.51 25.53 22.51
N ALA A 116 -1.25 24.73 23.27
CA ALA A 116 -2.61 25.06 23.73
C ALA A 116 -2.66 25.49 25.21
N LYS A 117 -1.51 25.54 25.88
CA LYS A 117 -1.30 26.07 27.22
C LYS A 117 -0.60 27.41 27.12
#